data_AF-A0A653BE97-F1
#
_entry.id   AF-A0A653BE97-F1
#
_cell.length_a   1.000
_cell.length_b   1.000
_cell.length_c   1.000
_cell.angle_alpha   90.00
_cell.angle_beta   90.00
_cell.angle_gamma   90.00
#
_symmetry.space_group_name_H-M   'P 1'
#
loop_
_entity.id
_entity.type
_entity.pdbx_description
1 polymer ?
#
loop_
_entity_poly.entity_id
_entity_poly.type
_entity_poly.pdbx_seq_one_letter_code
_entity_poly.pdbx_strand_id
1 'polypeptide(L)'
;MDAWGTLDIGAATFVRDDLGSSFRRSKKLTIEKLPDKVLLHIFSYLSHKEICRMARVCKRWRLVAYDTRLWKNVSLRPEISGLHVGSLESLLALISVR
;
A
#
# COMPACT_ATOMS: atom_id res chain seq x y z
N MET A 1 13.65 -12.69 -12.94
CA MET A 1 12.28 -12.13 -12.81
C MET A 1 11.67 -12.88 -11.65
N ASP A 2 11.84 -12.27 -10.50
CA ASP A 2 12.07 -13.01 -9.27
C ASP A 2 10.74 -13.36 -8.61
N ALA A 3 10.66 -14.58 -8.10
CA ALA A 3 9.45 -15.22 -7.61
C ALA A 3 8.94 -14.60 -6.29
N TRP A 4 8.42 -13.38 -6.36
CA TRP A 4 7.61 -12.81 -5.30
C TRP A 4 6.18 -13.33 -5.45
N GLY A 5 5.79 -14.39 -4.72
CA GLY A 5 4.36 -14.72 -4.71
C GLY A 5 3.88 -15.97 -3.98
N THR A 6 4.72 -16.96 -3.68
CA THR A 6 4.24 -18.14 -2.92
C THR A 6 4.49 -17.93 -1.44
N LEU A 7 3.66 -17.09 -0.81
CA LEU A 7 3.49 -17.12 0.65
C LEU A 7 2.62 -18.34 0.98
N ASP A 8 3.29 -19.45 1.31
CA ASP A 8 2.65 -20.65 1.82
C ASP A 8 2.11 -20.39 3.24
N ILE A 9 0.85 -19.98 3.31
CA ILE A 9 0.10 -19.85 4.57
C ILE A 9 -0.65 -21.17 4.80
N GLY A 10 0.08 -22.28 4.86
CA GLY A 10 -0.47 -23.60 5.18
C GLY A 10 -0.97 -23.73 6.63
N ALA A 11 -0.72 -22.75 7.50
CA ALA A 11 -1.00 -22.83 8.94
C ALA A 11 -2.28 -22.12 9.41
N ALA A 12 -2.93 -21.27 8.58
CA ALA A 12 -4.05 -20.44 9.04
C ALA A 12 -5.45 -21.03 8.77
N THR A 13 -5.57 -22.13 8.02
CA THR A 13 -6.86 -22.79 7.81
C THR A 13 -7.09 -23.83 8.90
N PHE A 14 -7.91 -23.48 9.89
CA PHE A 14 -8.50 -24.40 10.85
C PHE A 14 -9.04 -25.64 10.11
N VAL A 15 -8.43 -26.80 10.40
CA VAL A 15 -8.85 -28.10 9.88
C VAL A 15 -9.93 -28.68 10.79
N ARG A 16 -11.10 -28.95 10.21
CA ARG A 16 -12.09 -30.01 10.51
C ARG A 16 -13.24 -29.75 9.52
N ASP A 17 -13.77 -30.67 8.73
CA ASP A 17 -13.66 -32.12 8.66
C ASP A 17 -14.13 -32.55 7.25
N ASP A 18 -14.02 -33.85 7.00
CA ASP A 18 -14.80 -34.64 6.04
C ASP A 18 -14.31 -34.89 4.59
N LEU A 19 -14.62 -36.11 4.17
CA LEU A 19 -13.95 -36.98 3.23
C LEU A 19 -14.66 -36.91 1.86
N GLY A 20 -14.02 -36.36 0.84
CA GLY A 20 -14.62 -36.29 -0.49
C GLY A 20 -13.65 -35.83 -1.56
N SER A 21 -13.26 -36.77 -2.43
CA SER A 21 -12.48 -36.52 -3.63
C SER A 21 -13.12 -35.43 -4.49
N SER A 22 -12.51 -34.26 -4.52
CA SER A 22 -12.53 -33.38 -5.68
C SER A 22 -11.34 -32.46 -5.56
N PHE A 23 -10.46 -32.54 -6.55
CA PHE A 23 -9.42 -31.58 -6.91
C PHE A 23 -9.43 -30.37 -5.97
N ARG A 24 -8.57 -30.39 -4.92
CA ARG A 24 -8.38 -29.21 -4.06
C ARG A 24 -7.85 -28.11 -4.97
N ARG A 25 -8.76 -27.38 -5.60
CA ARG A 25 -8.46 -26.25 -6.46
C ARG A 25 -7.91 -25.22 -5.50
N SER A 26 -6.58 -25.25 -5.32
CA SER A 26 -5.86 -24.34 -4.44
C SER A 26 -6.34 -22.95 -4.80
N LYS A 27 -7.12 -22.34 -3.89
CA LYS A 27 -7.66 -21.01 -4.10
C LYS A 27 -6.43 -20.11 -4.14
N LYS A 28 -5.99 -19.69 -5.33
CA LYS A 28 -4.89 -18.74 -5.46
C LYS A 28 -5.21 -17.52 -4.60
N LEU A 29 -4.48 -17.34 -3.51
CA LEU A 29 -4.53 -16.15 -2.68
C LEU A 29 -3.62 -15.14 -3.36
N THR A 30 -4.20 -14.07 -3.87
CA THR A 30 -3.46 -12.97 -4.48
C THR A 30 -3.62 -11.74 -3.58
N ILE A 31 -2.65 -10.84 -3.64
CA ILE A 31 -2.71 -9.55 -2.92
C ILE A 31 -3.99 -8.77 -3.22
N GLU A 32 -4.56 -8.96 -4.42
CA GLU A 32 -5.84 -8.37 -4.83
C GLU A 32 -7.03 -8.81 -3.96
N LYS A 33 -6.94 -9.91 -3.22
CA LYS A 33 -8.01 -10.37 -2.32
C LYS A 33 -7.97 -9.72 -0.94
N LEU A 34 -6.90 -8.99 -0.60
CA LEU A 34 -6.82 -8.29 0.68
C LEU A 34 -7.82 -7.14 0.72
N PRO A 35 -8.42 -6.81 1.87
CA PRO A 35 -9.16 -5.55 2.02
C PRO A 35 -8.23 -4.32 1.92
N ASP A 36 -8.76 -3.19 1.48
CA ASP A 36 -7.97 -1.95 1.32
C ASP A 36 -7.34 -1.47 2.63
N LYS A 37 -8.00 -1.70 3.77
CA LYS A 37 -7.44 -1.38 5.09
C LYS A 37 -6.15 -2.16 5.39
N VAL A 38 -6.06 -3.41 4.92
CA VAL A 38 -4.85 -4.23 5.08
C VAL A 38 -3.79 -3.76 4.11
N LEU A 39 -4.14 -3.46 2.85
CA LEU A 39 -3.20 -2.93 1.87
C LEU A 39 -2.61 -1.58 2.33
N LEU A 40 -3.44 -0.72 2.91
CA LEU A 40 -3.02 0.54 3.50
C LEU A 40 -2.03 0.32 4.66
N HIS A 41 -2.33 -0.65 5.53
CA HIS A 41 -1.42 -0.98 6.64
C HIS A 41 -0.07 -1.49 6.11
N ILE A 42 -0.05 -2.30 5.06
CA ILE A 42 1.19 -2.71 4.38
C ILE A 42 1.93 -1.48 3.85
N PHE A 43 1.22 -0.56 3.17
CA PHE A 43 1.84 0.65 2.62
C PHE A 43 2.38 1.58 3.70
N SER A 44 1.89 1.51 4.94
CA SER A 44 2.41 2.31 6.05
C SER A 44 3.85 1.97 6.46
N TYR A 45 4.38 0.82 6.02
CA TYR A 45 5.78 0.44 6.21
C TYR A 45 6.70 0.89 5.09
N LEU A 46 6.17 1.49 4.02
CA LEU A 46 6.92 1.94 2.87
C LEU A 46 7.35 3.40 3.02
N SER A 47 8.51 3.76 2.46
CA SER A 47 8.90 5.17 2.33
C SER A 47 7.96 5.91 1.37
N HIS A 48 7.86 7.24 1.51
CA HIS A 48 7.07 8.07 0.58
C HIS A 48 7.42 7.84 -0.90
N LYS A 49 8.70 7.63 -1.21
CA LYS A 49 9.17 7.31 -2.57
C LYS A 49 8.66 5.95 -3.05
N GLU A 50 8.57 4.96 -2.16
CA GLU A 50 7.99 3.65 -2.47
C GLU A 50 6.49 3.73 -2.67
N ILE A 51 5.78 4.48 -1.83
CA ILE A 51 4.33 4.70 -1.98
C ILE A 51 4.02 5.31 -3.36
N CYS A 52 4.80 6.32 -3.79
CA CYS A 52 4.68 6.89 -5.15
C CYS A 52 4.90 5.84 -6.26
N ARG A 53 5.79 4.86 -6.05
CA ARG A 53 5.96 3.75 -7.00
C ARG A 53 4.75 2.81 -6.98
N MET A 54 4.20 2.50 -5.82
CA MET A 54 3.02 1.63 -5.68
C MET A 54 1.78 2.22 -6.37
N ALA A 55 1.63 3.55 -6.36
CA ALA A 55 0.54 4.25 -7.05
C ALA A 55 0.51 4.04 -8.58
N ARG A 56 1.58 3.50 -9.17
CA ARG A 56 1.72 3.22 -10.61
C ARG A 56 1.32 1.79 -10.99
N VAL A 57 1.09 0.90 -10.03
CA VAL A 57 0.79 -0.52 -10.28
C VAL A 57 -0.59 -0.71 -10.90
N CYS A 58 -1.64 -0.22 -10.24
CA CYS A 58 -3.01 -0.27 -10.75
C CYS A 58 -3.88 0.84 -10.13
N LYS A 59 -5.11 1.01 -10.64
CA LYS A 59 -6.05 2.05 -10.16
C LYS A 59 -6.33 1.93 -8.66
N ARG A 60 -6.50 0.71 -8.15
CA ARG A 60 -6.81 0.45 -6.74
C ARG A 60 -5.64 0.80 -5.83
N TRP A 61 -4.43 0.40 -6.21
CA TRP A 61 -3.22 0.74 -5.45
C TRP A 61 -2.96 2.25 -5.43
N ARG A 62 -3.31 2.95 -6.52
CA ARG A 62 -3.27 4.42 -6.55
C ARG A 62 -4.21 5.05 -5.51
N LEU A 63 -5.45 4.57 -5.40
CA LEU A 63 -6.39 5.09 -4.40
C LEU A 63 -5.86 4.89 -2.98
N VAL A 64 -5.33 3.70 -2.67
CA VAL A 64 -4.75 3.42 -1.34
C VAL A 64 -3.46 4.22 -1.09
N ALA A 65 -2.60 4.36 -2.09
CA ALA A 65 -1.36 5.13 -1.99
C ALA A 65 -1.59 6.62 -1.73
N TYR A 66 -2.72 7.18 -2.17
CA TYR A 66 -3.08 8.59 -1.96
C TYR A 66 -3.89 8.83 -0.67
N ASP A 67 -4.10 7.79 0.14
CA ASP A 67 -4.75 7.94 1.43
C ASP A 67 -3.92 8.84 2.36
N THR A 68 -4.55 9.88 2.91
CA THR A 68 -3.90 10.91 3.72
C THR A 68 -3.20 10.35 4.96
N ARG A 69 -3.61 9.17 5.44
CA ARG A 69 -2.99 8.50 6.60
C ARG A 69 -1.55 8.06 6.33
N LEU A 70 -1.14 7.92 5.07
CA LEU A 70 0.23 7.60 4.68
C LEU A 70 1.14 8.85 4.63
N TRP A 71 0.57 10.05 4.52
CA TRP A 71 1.30 11.30 4.23
C TRP A 71 1.27 12.28 5.40
N LYS A 72 1.66 11.81 6.59
CA LYS A 72 1.56 12.60 7.84
C LYS A 72 2.62 13.69 7.97
N ASN A 73 3.75 13.54 7.28
CA ASN A 73 4.91 14.40 7.43
C ASN A 73 5.39 14.85 6.06
N VAL A 74 5.58 16.16 5.90
CA VAL A 74 6.19 16.75 4.71
C VAL A 74 7.51 17.40 5.12
N SER A 75 8.55 17.19 4.32
CA SER A 75 9.83 17.88 4.51
C SER A 75 9.81 19.17 3.71
N LEU A 76 10.11 20.30 4.36
CA LEU A 76 10.32 21.60 3.70
C LEU A 76 11.79 21.85 3.39
N ARG A 77 12.65 20.84 3.54
CA ARG A 77 14.09 20.95 3.36
C ARG A 77 14.49 20.60 1.92
N PRO A 78 14.88 21.58 1.08
CA PRO A 78 15.15 21.35 -0.34
C PRO A 78 16.28 20.35 -0.59
N GLU A 79 17.28 20.31 0.30
CA GLU A 79 18.47 19.46 0.19
C GLU A 79 18.18 17.95 0.30
N ILE A 80 17.01 17.58 0.80
CA ILE A 80 16.54 16.20 0.90
C ILE A 80 15.31 15.94 0.04
N SER A 81 15.21 16.62 -1.12
CA SER A 81 14.04 16.55 -2.02
C SER A 81 12.73 16.95 -1.35
N GLY A 82 12.79 17.77 -0.30
CA GLY A 82 11.63 18.38 0.32
C GLY A 82 11.01 19.47 -0.57
N LEU A 83 9.81 19.88 -0.22
CA LEU A 83 9.12 20.98 -0.88
C LEU A 83 9.90 22.28 -0.66
N HIS A 84 10.39 22.88 -1.75
CA HIS A 84 10.98 24.21 -1.67
C HIS A 84 9.87 25.25 -1.60
N VAL A 85 9.85 26.04 -0.52
CA VAL A 85 8.87 27.10 -0.33
C VAL A 85 9.61 28.44 -0.21
N GLY A 86 9.41 29.32 -1.19
CA GLY A 86 10.08 30.63 -1.25
C GLY A 86 9.47 31.70 -0.36
N SER A 87 8.25 31.50 0.15
CA SER A 87 7.56 32.43 1.05
C SER A 87 6.51 31.74 1.91
N LEU A 88 6.15 32.34 3.05
CA LEU A 88 5.05 31.87 3.91
C LEU A 88 3.72 31.80 3.14
N GLU A 89 3.47 32.76 2.25
CA GLU A 89 2.24 32.83 1.45
C GLU A 89 2.10 31.63 0.52
N SER A 90 3.19 31.19 -0.14
CA SER A 90 3.17 29.98 -0.96
C SER A 90 2.88 28.72 -0.15
N LEU A 91 3.41 28.62 1.08
CA LEU A 91 3.08 27.50 1.97
C LEU A 91 1.60 27.53 2.36
N LEU A 92 1.08 28.70 2.77
CA LEU A 92 -0.33 28.87 3.15
C LEU A 92 -1.26 28.55 1.98
N ALA A 93 -0.93 28.96 0.75
CA ALA A 93 -1.72 28.62 -0.44
C ALA A 93 -1.80 27.10 -0.67
N LEU A 94 -0.75 26.34 -0.36
CA LEU A 94 -0.73 24.89 -0.54
C LEU A 94 -1.52 24.13 0.54
N ILE A 95 -1.51 24.61 1.79
CA ILE A 95 -2.13 23.91 2.92
C ILE A 95 -3.52 24.43 3.28
N SER A 96 -3.88 25.64 2.86
CA SER A 96 -5.19 26.26 3.13
C SER A 96 -6.29 25.73 2.22
N VAL A 97 -5.96 25.01 1.14
CA VAL A 97 -6.94 24.39 0.26
C VAL A 97 -7.42 23.10 0.90
N ARG A 98 -8.66 23.10 1.39
CA ARG A 98 -9.42 21.89 1.76
C ARG A 98 -10.50 21.62 0.73
#